data_AF-A0A5B0QT57-F1
#
_entry.id   AF-A0A5B0QT57-F1
#
_cell.length_a   1.000
_cell.length_b   1.000
_cell.length_c   1.000
_cell.angle_alpha   90.00
_cell.angle_beta   90.00
_cell.angle_gamma   90.00
#
_symmetry.space_group_name_H-M   'P 1'
#
loop_
_entity.id
_entity.type
_entity.pdbx_description
1 polymer ?
#
loop_
_entity_poly.entity_id
_entity_poly.type
_entity_poly.pdbx_seq_one_letter_code
_entity_poly.pdbx_strand_id
1 'polypeptide(L)'
;MSVKKAIFLFAAACLLSAPMAKGSPSMAPTSSGCAHLIRKTVYKDFPCQATYVCLAGYSHQCGHGLTGQAEKCENCKEEDSIELWTSCPYVGHPPRQCAYHNVPVGARRKRGGQD
;
A
#
# COMPACT_ATOMS: atom_id res chain seq x y z
N MET A 1 48.19 -56.34 4.91
CA MET A 1 47.19 -56.50 3.83
C MET A 1 46.04 -55.53 4.07
N SER A 2 45.73 -54.75 3.04
CA SER A 2 44.57 -53.89 2.76
C SER A 2 43.89 -53.05 3.85
N VAL A 3 44.19 -51.76 3.74
CA VAL A 3 43.45 -50.55 4.13
C VAL A 3 42.10 -50.44 3.41
N LYS A 4 41.01 -50.07 4.11
CA LYS A 4 39.88 -49.25 3.60
C LYS A 4 39.26 -48.48 4.79
N LYS A 5 39.68 -47.24 5.10
CA LYS A 5 39.15 -45.95 4.62
C LYS A 5 37.62 -45.86 4.59
N ALA A 6 37.05 -45.13 5.54
CA ALA A 6 35.88 -44.28 5.33
C ALA A 6 35.86 -43.19 6.42
N ILE A 7 36.54 -42.09 6.13
CA ILE A 7 36.44 -40.84 6.88
C ILE A 7 35.10 -40.22 6.48
N PHE A 8 34.12 -40.20 7.37
CA PHE A 8 32.88 -39.45 7.16
C PHE A 8 33.08 -38.03 7.70
N LEU A 9 33.39 -37.11 6.79
CA LEU A 9 33.36 -35.66 7.04
C LEU A 9 31.90 -35.20 7.07
N PHE A 10 31.36 -34.97 8.27
CA PHE A 10 30.09 -34.28 8.46
C PHE A 10 30.34 -32.77 8.25
N ALA A 11 30.25 -32.34 7.00
CA ALA A 11 30.34 -30.92 6.64
C ALA A 11 29.06 -30.21 7.11
N ALA A 12 29.25 -29.25 8.00
CA ALA A 12 28.24 -28.29 8.42
C ALA A 12 27.77 -27.46 7.22
N ALA A 13 26.45 -27.37 7.03
CA ALA A 13 25.83 -26.38 6.17
C ALA A 13 24.76 -25.62 6.96
N CYS A 14 25.21 -24.50 7.54
CA CYS A 14 24.59 -23.18 7.53
C CYS A 14 23.10 -23.05 7.89
N LEU A 15 22.87 -22.62 9.14
CA LEU A 15 22.08 -21.44 9.52
C LEU A 15 20.87 -21.10 8.63
N LEU A 16 19.72 -21.75 8.86
CA LEU A 16 18.42 -21.15 8.56
C LEU A 16 17.97 -20.28 9.75
N SER A 17 18.67 -19.17 9.98
CA SER A 17 18.10 -18.03 10.69
C SER A 17 17.51 -17.09 9.64
N ALA A 18 16.25 -17.33 9.27
CA ALA A 18 15.47 -16.34 8.55
C ALA A 18 15.23 -15.16 9.51
N PRO A 19 15.69 -13.93 9.20
CA PRO A 19 15.13 -12.79 9.89
C PRO A 19 13.66 -12.70 9.47
N MET A 20 12.77 -12.81 10.45
CA MET A 20 11.40 -12.31 10.32
C MET A 20 11.54 -10.81 10.07
N ALA A 21 11.66 -10.43 8.80
CA ALA A 21 11.50 -9.06 8.40
C ALA A 21 10.07 -8.69 8.78
N LYS A 22 9.94 -7.97 9.89
CA LYS A 22 8.79 -7.13 10.18
C LYS A 22 8.84 -5.96 9.20
N GLY A 23 8.75 -6.30 7.92
CA GLY A 23 8.50 -5.38 6.84
C GLY A 23 7.01 -5.09 6.90
N SER A 24 6.69 -3.85 7.22
CA SER A 24 5.45 -3.19 6.84
C SER A 24 4.95 -3.72 5.48
N PRO A 25 3.62 -3.84 5.27
CA PRO A 25 3.09 -4.10 3.93
C PRO A 25 3.30 -2.82 3.10
N SER A 26 4.54 -2.58 2.67
CA SER A 26 4.80 -1.83 1.47
C SER A 26 4.55 -2.81 0.34
N MET A 27 3.27 -3.04 0.05
CA MET A 27 2.90 -3.34 -1.32
C MET A 27 3.30 -2.08 -2.08
N ALA A 28 4.51 -2.11 -2.64
CA ALA A 28 4.83 -1.26 -3.78
C ALA A 28 3.59 -1.36 -4.70
N PRO A 29 3.04 -0.23 -5.19
CA PRO A 29 1.98 -0.32 -6.17
C PRO A 29 2.52 -1.25 -7.24
N THR A 30 1.83 -2.36 -7.49
CA THR A 30 2.06 -3.19 -8.66
C THR A 30 1.80 -2.28 -9.83
N SER A 31 2.84 -1.54 -10.22
CA SER A 31 2.92 -0.84 -11.48
C SER A 31 2.85 -1.95 -12.51
N SER A 32 1.65 -2.24 -12.97
CA SER A 32 1.47 -2.73 -14.33
C SER A 32 1.79 -1.55 -15.24
N GLY A 33 3.03 -1.08 -15.22
CA GLY A 33 3.44 0.04 -16.05
C GLY A 33 3.28 -0.36 -17.50
N CYS A 34 2.69 0.49 -18.31
CA CYS A 34 2.63 0.25 -19.75
C CYS A 34 4.03 0.02 -20.34
N ALA A 35 4.10 -0.79 -21.41
CA ALA A 35 5.34 -1.08 -22.13
C ALA A 35 5.84 0.08 -23.02
N HIS A 36 5.15 1.23 -23.02
CA HIS A 36 5.54 2.38 -23.82
C HIS A 36 6.80 3.05 -23.25
N LEU A 37 7.69 3.45 -24.15
CA LEU A 37 8.99 4.05 -23.79
C LEU A 37 8.91 5.57 -23.57
N ILE A 38 8.01 6.26 -24.27
CA ILE A 38 7.94 7.72 -24.23
C ILE A 38 7.16 8.15 -22.99
N ARG A 39 7.88 8.80 -22.08
CA ARG A 39 7.39 9.21 -20.76
C ARG A 39 7.82 10.64 -20.46
N LYS A 40 7.00 11.35 -19.71
CA LYS A 40 7.27 12.71 -19.24
C LYS A 40 7.06 12.79 -17.74
N THR A 41 7.97 13.46 -17.04
CA THR A 41 7.78 13.77 -15.63
C THR A 41 6.61 14.74 -15.45
N VAL A 42 5.70 14.39 -14.55
CA VAL A 42 4.57 15.24 -14.16
C VAL A 42 4.65 15.54 -12.67
N TYR A 43 4.35 16.79 -12.32
CA TYR A 43 4.30 17.28 -10.95
C TYR A 43 2.86 17.54 -10.57
N LYS A 44 2.38 16.89 -9.52
CA LYS A 44 1.02 17.04 -9.02
C LYS A 44 0.88 16.51 -7.60
N ASP A 45 -0.31 16.66 -7.05
CA ASP A 45 -0.68 15.99 -5.81
C ASP A 45 -1.16 14.56 -6.11
N PHE A 46 -0.58 13.60 -5.38
CA PHE A 46 -0.94 12.20 -5.39
C PHE A 46 -1.69 11.85 -4.11
N PRO A 47 -2.67 10.95 -4.14
CA PRO A 47 -3.40 10.60 -2.94
C PRO A 47 -2.48 9.89 -1.95
N CYS A 48 -2.58 10.26 -0.67
CA CYS A 48 -1.97 9.50 0.41
C CYS A 48 -2.48 8.05 0.36
N GLN A 49 -1.54 7.10 0.32
CA GLN A 49 -1.83 5.67 0.19
C GLN A 49 -2.27 5.00 1.49
N ALA A 50 -2.20 5.71 2.61
CA ALA A 50 -2.63 5.19 3.88
C ALA A 50 -4.16 5.18 4.01
N THR A 51 -4.63 4.22 4.81
CA THR A 51 -6.04 4.06 5.14
C THR A 51 -6.28 4.43 6.61
N TYR A 52 -7.51 4.82 6.92
CA TYR A 52 -8.00 5.03 8.27
C TYR A 52 -9.30 4.25 8.45
N VAL A 53 -9.60 3.84 9.68
CA VAL A 53 -10.90 3.23 10.02
C VAL A 53 -11.82 4.33 10.52
N CYS A 54 -12.98 4.53 9.92
CA CYS A 54 -13.92 5.54 10.43
C CYS A 54 -14.63 5.07 11.70
N LEU A 55 -15.33 6.00 12.36
CA LEU A 55 -16.07 5.72 13.60
C LEU A 55 -17.16 4.65 13.45
N ALA A 56 -17.63 4.37 12.22
CA ALA A 56 -18.57 3.27 11.94
C ALA A 56 -17.88 1.93 11.61
N GLY A 57 -16.55 1.85 11.72
CA GLY A 57 -15.76 0.62 11.51
C GLY A 57 -15.34 0.34 10.06
N TYR A 58 -15.63 1.24 9.11
CA TYR A 58 -15.24 1.05 7.70
C TYR A 58 -13.86 1.61 7.38
N SER A 59 -13.10 0.92 6.53
CA SER A 59 -11.81 1.39 6.03
C SER A 59 -11.98 2.38 4.88
N HIS A 60 -11.24 3.49 4.94
CA HIS A 60 -11.27 4.56 3.95
C HIS A 60 -9.85 5.03 3.62
N GLN A 61 -9.63 5.49 2.39
CA GLN A 61 -8.38 6.13 2.01
C GLN A 61 -8.26 7.52 2.65
N CYS A 62 -7.04 7.91 3.05
CA CYS A 62 -6.78 9.20 3.70
C CYS A 62 -7.22 10.41 2.86
N GLY A 63 -7.18 10.32 1.54
CA GLY A 63 -7.67 11.39 0.64
C GLY A 63 -6.86 12.69 0.68
N HIS A 64 -5.86 12.81 1.57
CA HIS A 64 -4.95 13.94 1.59
C HIS A 64 -4.01 13.87 0.37
N GLY A 65 -3.92 14.97 -0.37
CA GLY A 65 -2.99 15.11 -1.49
C GLY A 65 -1.57 15.32 -0.99
N LEU A 66 -0.62 14.57 -1.55
CA LEU A 66 0.80 14.65 -1.28
C LEU A 66 1.50 15.11 -2.54
N THR A 67 2.17 16.26 -2.46
CA THR A 67 2.93 16.78 -3.59
C THR A 67 4.10 15.86 -3.90
N GLY A 68 4.26 15.58 -5.19
CA GLY A 68 5.31 14.72 -5.69
C GLY A 68 5.44 14.78 -7.20
N GLN A 69 6.16 13.80 -7.72
CA GLN A 69 6.35 13.58 -9.15
C GLN A 69 6.04 12.14 -9.55
N ALA A 70 5.71 11.94 -10.82
CA ALA A 70 5.61 10.62 -11.44
C ALA A 70 6.08 10.67 -12.88
N GLU A 71 6.41 9.51 -13.44
CA GLU A 71 6.58 9.35 -14.87
C GLU A 71 5.22 9.05 -15.50
N LYS A 72 4.80 9.88 -16.46
CA LYS A 72 3.55 9.70 -17.18
C LYS A 72 3.84 9.26 -18.60
N CYS A 73 3.29 8.12 -18.99
CA CYS A 73 3.32 7.69 -20.38
C CYS A 73 2.59 8.70 -21.26
N GLU A 74 3.23 9.15 -22.34
CA GLU A 74 2.59 10.08 -23.26
C GLU A 74 1.49 9.44 -24.11
N ASN A 75 1.52 8.12 -24.29
CA ASN A 75 0.53 7.38 -25.08
C ASN A 75 -0.73 7.05 -24.25
N CYS A 76 -0.61 6.21 -23.22
CA CYS A 76 -1.77 5.74 -22.44
C CYS A 76 -2.09 6.59 -21.21
N LYS A 77 -1.25 7.59 -20.90
CA LYS A 77 -1.41 8.48 -19.73
C LYS A 77 -1.32 7.77 -18.37
N GLU A 78 -0.93 6.50 -18.34
CA GLU A 78 -0.60 5.79 -17.11
C GLU A 78 0.60 6.44 -16.42
N GLU A 79 0.56 6.41 -15.10
CA GLU A 79 1.56 7.02 -14.24
C GLU A 79 2.24 5.92 -13.42
N ASP A 80 3.56 5.95 -13.37
CA ASP A 80 4.39 5.09 -12.55
C ASP A 80 5.53 5.87 -11.92
N SER A 81 6.39 5.16 -11.16
CA SER A 81 7.55 5.76 -10.48
C SER A 81 7.17 6.97 -9.61
N ILE A 82 6.05 6.87 -8.88
CA ILE A 82 5.55 7.96 -8.02
C ILE A 82 6.53 8.19 -6.86
N GLU A 83 7.07 9.40 -6.79
CA GLU A 83 7.94 9.87 -5.72
C GLU A 83 7.25 11.03 -4.98
N LEU A 84 7.06 10.86 -3.68
CA LEU A 84 6.38 11.84 -2.83
C LEU A 84 7.42 12.66 -2.06
N TRP A 85 7.33 13.98 -2.11
CA TRP A 85 8.25 14.88 -1.40
C TRP A 85 7.74 15.26 -0.01
N THR A 86 6.44 15.08 0.22
CA THR A 86 5.77 15.46 1.46
C THR A 86 5.24 14.23 2.17
N SER A 87 5.26 14.28 3.50
CA SER A 87 4.61 13.27 4.34
C SER A 87 3.18 13.68 4.66
N CYS A 88 2.30 12.68 4.81
CA CYS A 88 0.94 12.93 5.26
C CYS A 88 0.94 13.51 6.68
N PRO A 89 0.26 14.65 6.94
CA PRO A 89 0.20 15.25 8.27
C PRO A 89 -0.62 14.41 9.26
N TYR A 90 -1.47 13.51 8.77
CA TYR A 90 -2.26 12.58 9.57
C TYR A 90 -1.42 11.38 10.02
N VAL A 91 -0.43 11.63 10.87
CA VAL A 91 0.42 10.57 11.45
C VAL A 91 -0.46 9.54 12.16
N GLY A 92 -0.29 8.26 11.80
CA GLY A 92 -1.07 7.16 12.37
C GLY A 92 -2.52 7.04 11.90
N HIS A 93 -2.99 7.95 11.01
CA HIS A 93 -4.31 7.90 10.38
C HIS A 93 -5.44 7.59 11.37
N PRO A 94 -5.66 8.47 12.37
CA PRO A 94 -6.60 8.21 13.45
C PRO A 94 -8.04 8.10 12.92
N PRO A 95 -8.92 7.39 13.66
CA PRO A 95 -10.33 7.32 13.30
C PRO A 95 -10.99 8.68 13.19
N ARG A 96 -11.79 8.87 12.14
CA ARG A 96 -12.57 10.09 11.87
C ARG A 96 -13.94 9.75 11.30
N GLN A 97 -14.77 10.76 11.06
CA GLN A 97 -16.07 10.55 10.43
C GLN A 97 -15.93 9.90 9.04
N CYS A 98 -16.90 9.08 8.66
CA CYS A 98 -16.84 8.38 7.38
C CYS A 98 -17.15 9.38 6.25
N ALA A 99 -16.33 9.40 5.20
CA ALA A 99 -16.42 10.39 4.11
C ALA A 99 -17.77 10.35 3.35
N TYR A 100 -18.49 9.22 3.40
CA TYR A 100 -19.75 9.00 2.67
C TYR A 100 -20.96 8.75 3.58
N HIS A 101 -20.80 8.86 4.91
CA HIS A 101 -21.91 8.66 5.83
C HIS A 101 -22.21 9.94 6.61
N ASN A 102 -22.85 10.90 5.94
CA ASN A 102 -23.84 11.77 6.58
C ASN A 102 -25.13 10.98 6.91
N VAL A 103 -25.01 9.72 7.31
CA VAL A 103 -26.13 8.94 7.81
C VAL A 103 -25.93 8.85 9.31
N PRO A 104 -26.68 9.62 10.11
CA PRO A 104 -26.60 9.50 11.55
C PRO A 104 -26.88 8.04 11.93
N VAL A 105 -25.92 7.42 12.61
CA VAL A 105 -26.05 6.09 13.20
C VAL A 105 -27.20 6.18 14.21
N GLY A 106 -28.38 5.69 13.82
CA GLY A 106 -29.61 5.79 14.61
C GLY A 106 -30.82 6.39 13.89
N ALA A 107 -30.68 6.89 12.65
CA ALA A 107 -31.84 7.22 11.83
C ALA A 107 -32.51 5.93 11.32
N ARG A 108 -33.28 5.29 12.19
CA ARG A 108 -34.35 4.37 11.81
C ARG A 108 -35.17 5.12 10.77
N ARG A 109 -35.08 4.74 9.49
CA ARG A 109 -35.99 5.22 8.46
C ARG A 109 -37.40 4.96 8.98
N LYS A 110 -38.10 5.98 9.48
CA LYS A 110 -39.55 5.95 9.56
C LYS A 110 -39.98 5.77 8.10
N ARG A 111 -40.40 4.55 7.77
CA ARG A 111 -41.10 4.25 6.53
C ARG A 111 -42.42 5.03 6.63
N GLY A 112 -42.40 6.27 6.15
CA GLY A 112 -43.59 7.06 5.89
C GLY A 112 -44.07 6.75 4.48
N GLY A 113 -45.40 6.61 4.33
CA GLY A 113 -46.14 6.34 3.09
C GLY A 113 -47.01 5.11 3.29
N GLN A 114 -48.29 5.31 3.66
CA GLN A 114 -49.45 5.24 2.74
C GLN A 114 -49.68 3.76 2.37
N ASP A 115 -50.71 3.09 2.90
CA ASP A 115 -52.14 3.40 2.74
C ASP A 115 -52.99 3.40 4.02
#